data_AF-A0A3P8J3Z0-F1
#
_entry.id   AF-A0A3P8J3Z0-F1
#
_cell.length_a   1.000
_cell.length_b   1.000
_cell.length_c   1.000
_cell.angle_alpha   90.00
_cell.angle_beta   90.00
_cell.angle_gamma   90.00
#
_symmetry.space_group_name_H-M   'P 1'
#
loop_
_entity.id
_entity.type
_entity.pdbx_description
1 polymer ?
#
loop_
_entity_poly.entity_id
_entity_poly.type
_entity_poly.pdbx_seq_one_letter_code
_entity_poly.pdbx_strand_id
1 'polypeptide(L)' 'MGDICLHYYDKQGRAVLSDDEDPVIGMALEKVKKCPNVVALAGGSDKVAAIKGALSGGYIDVLITDYPTARLLVTG' A
#
# COMPACT_ATOMS: atom_id res chain seq x y z
N MET A 1 3.72 -2.79 6.99
CA MET A 1 4.47 -3.47 5.91
C MET A 1 3.46 -4.19 5.06
N GLY A 2 3.64 -4.19 3.75
CA GLY A 2 2.75 -4.82 2.78
C GLY A 2 3.38 -4.79 1.39
N ASP A 3 2.60 -5.16 0.38
CA ASP A 3 3.02 -5.08 -1.02
C ASP A 3 1.91 -4.49 -1.90
N ILE A 4 2.33 -3.94 -3.05
CA ILE A 4 1.46 -3.60 -4.19
C ILE A 4 2.13 -4.20 -5.41
N CYS A 5 1.40 -5.02 -6.17
CA CYS A 5 1.95 -5.74 -7.31
C CYS A 5 3.21 -6.55 -6.95
N LEU A 6 3.27 -7.13 -5.74
CA LEU A 6 4.42 -7.86 -5.18
C LEU A 6 5.66 -7.00 -4.85
N HIS A 7 5.62 -5.68 -5.08
CA HIS A 7 6.66 -4.77 -4.62
C HIS A 7 6.41 -4.41 -3.15
N TYR A 8 7.33 -4.80 -2.27
CA TYR A 8 7.18 -4.65 -0.82
C TYR A 8 7.54 -3.25 -0.33
N TYR A 9 6.79 -2.76 0.66
CA TYR A 9 7.06 -1.49 1.36
C TYR A 9 6.96 -1.63 2.89
N ASP A 10 7.71 -0.78 3.58
CA ASP A 10 7.78 -0.72 5.04
C ASP A 10 6.57 0.01 5.66
N LYS A 11 6.58 0.21 6.99
CA LYS A 11 5.50 0.93 7.70
C LYS A 11 5.46 2.44 7.40
N GLN A 12 6.53 3.02 6.87
CA GLN A 12 6.59 4.40 6.37
C GLN A 12 6.15 4.49 4.90
N GLY A 13 5.86 3.35 4.25
CA GLY A 13 5.55 3.29 2.83
C GLY A 13 6.79 3.44 1.93
N ARG A 14 8.00 3.21 2.44
CA ARG A 14 9.22 3.18 1.62
C ARG A 14 9.42 1.78 1.04
N ALA A 15 9.86 1.69 -0.21
CA ALA A 15 10.22 0.41 -0.82
C ALA A 15 11.27 -0.33 0.03
N VAL A 16 11.12 -1.64 0.16
CA VAL A 16 12.05 -2.49 0.92
C VAL A 16 13.28 -2.85 0.09
N LEU A 17 13.08 -3.14 -1.19
CA LEU A 17 14.13 -3.45 -2.17
C LEU A 17 14.37 -2.23 -3.06
N SER A 18 15.62 -2.04 -3.51
CA SER A 18 15.92 -1.11 -4.59
C SER A 18 15.54 -1.71 -5.96
N ASP A 19 15.43 -0.86 -6.98
CA ASP A 19 15.03 -1.27 -8.33
C ASP A 19 15.94 -2.35 -8.96
N ASP A 20 17.22 -2.40 -8.56
CA ASP A 20 18.20 -3.39 -9.02
C ASP A 20 18.15 -4.72 -8.24
N GLU A 21 17.57 -4.71 -7.03
CA GLU A 21 17.40 -5.89 -6.17
C GLU A 21 16.03 -6.55 -6.34
N ASP A 22 15.04 -5.82 -6.86
CA ASP A 22 13.66 -6.27 -6.98
C ASP A 22 13.42 -7.12 -8.24
N PRO A 23 13.22 -8.45 -8.11
CA PRO A 23 13.07 -9.34 -9.26
C PRO A 23 11.67 -9.30 -9.87
N VAL A 24 10.74 -8.55 -9.27
CA VAL A 24 9.33 -8.56 -9.64
C VAL A 24 9.12 -7.90 -11.00
N ILE A 25 8.58 -8.67 -11.94
CA ILE A 25 8.09 -8.15 -13.22
C ILE A 25 6.63 -7.71 -13.02
N GLY A 26 6.47 -6.45 -12.59
CA GLY A 26 5.18 -5.86 -12.24
C GLY A 26 5.17 -4.34 -12.40
N MET A 27 4.08 -3.70 -11.96
CA MET A 27 4.01 -2.24 -11.92
C MET A 27 4.78 -1.73 -10.70
N ALA A 28 5.97 -1.18 -10.92
CA ALA A 28 6.80 -0.60 -9.88
C ALA A 28 6.04 0.43 -9.04
N LEU A 29 6.36 0.51 -7.74
CA LEU A 29 5.72 1.41 -6.77
C LEU A 29 5.71 2.87 -7.22
N GLU A 30 6.80 3.34 -7.83
CA GLU A 30 6.88 4.72 -8.35
C GLU A 30 6.00 4.96 -9.59
N LYS A 31 5.67 3.92 -10.35
CA LYS A 31 4.67 4.02 -11.42
C LYS A 31 3.26 4.07 -10.85
N VAL A 32 2.97 3.29 -9.80
CA VAL A 32 1.69 3.35 -9.07
C VAL A 32 1.44 4.78 -8.59
N LYS A 33 2.42 5.42 -7.92
CA LYS A 33 2.30 6.82 -7.44
C LYS A 33 2.04 7.85 -8.54
N LYS A 34 2.48 7.58 -9.77
CA LYS A 34 2.32 8.51 -10.91
C LYS A 34 0.97 8.33 -11.62
N CYS A 35 0.21 7.30 -11.29
CA CYS A 35 -1.14 7.16 -11.83
C CYS A 35 -2.00 8.34 -11.37
N PRO A 36 -2.82 8.94 -12.24
CA PRO A 36 -3.65 10.09 -11.86
C PRO A 36 -4.69 9.78 -10.77
N ASN A 37 -5.05 8.51 -10.61
CA ASN A 37 -6.00 8.04 -9.60
C ASN A 37 -5.77 6.55 -9.32
N VAL A 38 -5.39 6.20 -8.09
CA VAL A 38 -5.20 4.83 -7.61
C VAL A 38 -6.31 4.47 -6.64
N VAL A 39 -7.13 3.50 -7.05
CA VAL A 39 -8.18 2.90 -6.21
C VAL A 39 -7.71 1.56 -5.66
N ALA A 40 -7.61 1.46 -4.34
CA ALA A 40 -7.25 0.23 -3.64
C ALA A 40 -8.46 -0.41 -2.98
N LEU A 41 -8.55 -1.74 -3.08
CA LEU A 41 -9.52 -2.56 -2.33
C LEU A 41 -8.77 -3.42 -1.33
N ALA A 42 -8.95 -3.15 -0.04
CA ALA A 42 -8.32 -3.92 1.03
C ALA A 42 -9.16 -3.88 2.30
N GLY A 43 -9.21 -5.00 3.02
CA GLY A 43 -9.98 -5.17 4.25
C GLY A 43 -9.44 -6.33 5.08
N GLY A 44 -9.78 -6.34 6.37
CA GLY A 44 -9.26 -7.26 7.38
C GLY A 44 -8.36 -6.57 8.41
N SER A 45 -8.54 -6.92 9.68
CA SER A 45 -7.74 -6.40 10.80
C SER A 45 -6.24 -6.72 10.65
N ASP A 46 -5.92 -7.86 10.03
CA ASP A 46 -4.56 -8.29 9.69
C ASP A 46 -3.88 -7.38 8.68
N LYS A 47 -4.64 -6.66 7.84
CA LYS A 47 -4.12 -5.78 6.79
C LYS A 47 -3.96 -4.33 7.21
N VAL A 48 -4.41 -3.94 8.41
CA VAL A 48 -4.36 -2.54 8.88
C VAL A 48 -2.95 -1.94 8.77
N ALA A 49 -1.91 -2.69 9.16
CA ALA A 49 -0.52 -2.22 9.08
C ALA A 49 0.02 -2.11 7.64
N ALA A 50 -0.51 -2.91 6.70
CA ALA A 50 -0.19 -2.80 5.29
C ALA A 50 -0.88 -1.57 4.69
N ILE A 51 -2.18 -1.42 4.94
CA ILE A 51 -2.99 -0.30 4.45
C ILE A 51 -2.43 1.04 4.96
N LYS A 52 -2.08 1.15 6.25
CA LYS A 52 -1.43 2.37 6.79
C LYS A 52 -0.09 2.66 6.10
N GLY A 53 0.71 1.63 5.83
CA GLY A 53 1.98 1.79 5.09
C GLY A 53 1.74 2.29 3.67
N ALA A 54 0.73 1.76 2.98
CA ALA A 54 0.40 2.15 1.62
C ALA A 54 -0.10 3.61 1.54
N LEU A 55 -0.96 4.01 2.49
CA LEU A 55 -1.45 5.39 2.63
C LEU A 55 -0.31 6.35 2.97
N SER A 56 0.57 5.99 3.91
CA SER A 56 1.72 6.82 4.30
C SER A 56 2.73 6.98 3.17
N GLY A 57 2.86 5.95 2.33
CA GLY A 57 3.69 5.99 1.13
C GLY A 57 3.08 6.76 -0.03
N GLY A 58 1.83 7.24 0.07
CA GLY A 58 1.15 7.98 -1.00
C GLY A 58 0.85 7.12 -2.23
N TYR A 59 0.66 5.81 -2.08
CA TYR A 59 0.36 4.91 -3.20
C TYR A 59 -1.12 4.84 -3.55
N ILE A 60 -2.01 5.33 -2.68
CA ILE A 60 -3.46 5.13 -2.77
C ILE A 60 -4.15 6.49 -2.64
N ASP A 61 -4.99 6.82 -3.61
CA ASP A 61 -5.85 8.01 -3.58
C ASP A 61 -7.23 7.70 -2.99
N VAL A 62 -7.78 6.54 -3.34
CA VAL A 62 -9.09 6.07 -2.90
C VAL A 62 -8.97 4.68 -2.29
N LEU A 63 -9.42 4.52 -1.05
CA LEU A 63 -9.49 3.23 -0.37
C LEU A 63 -10.93 2.75 -0.24
N ILE A 64 -11.22 1.56 -0.76
CA ILE A 64 -12.43 0.79 -0.50
C ILE A 64 -12.08 -0.26 0.56
N THR A 65 -12.78 -0.23 1.70
CA THR A 65 -12.51 -1.12 2.84
C THR A 65 -13.79 -1.46 3.60
N ASP A 66 -13.74 -2.47 4.46
CA ASP A 66 -14.86 -2.84 5.33
C ASP A 66 -14.93 -1.97 6.60
N TYR A 67 -16.10 -1.97 7.26
CA TYR A 67 -16.35 -1.15 8.44
C TYR A 67 -15.37 -1.43 9.61
N PRO A 68 -15.13 -2.69 10.03
CA PRO A 68 -14.13 -2.97 11.07
C PRO A 68 -12.74 -2.41 10.75
N THR A 69 -12.27 -2.58 9.52
CA THR A 69 -10.96 -2.08 9.07
C THR A 69 -10.92 -0.56 9.05
N ALA A 70 -11.96 0.09 8.51
CA ALA A 70 -12.10 1.55 8.54
C ALA A 70 -12.00 2.11 9.96
N ARG A 71 -12.70 1.49 10.93
CA ARG A 71 -12.62 1.88 12.34
C ARG A 71 -11.17 1.77 12.85
N LEU A 72 -10.49 0.65 12.63
CA LEU A 72 -9.10 0.49 13.07
C LEU A 72 -8.14 1.51 12.41
N LEU A 73 -8.40 1.93 11.18
CA LEU A 73 -7.59 2.90 10.46
C LEU A 73 -7.71 4.32 11.01
N VAL A 74 -8.90 4.73 11.49
CA VAL A 74 -9.14 6.10 11.98
C VAL A 74 -8.97 6.28 13.49
N THR A 75 -8.94 5.18 14.25
CA THR A 75 -8.96 5.25 15.73
C THR A 75 -7.57 5.13 16.37
N GLY A 76 -6.48 5.15 15.60
CA GLY A 76 -5.12 5.15 16.11
C GLY A 76 -4.12 5.72 15.13
#